data_AF-A0A2M8FWN0-F1
#
_entry.id   AF-A0A2M8FWN0-F1
#
_cell.length_a   1.000
_cell.length_b   1.000
_cell.length_c   1.000
_cell.angle_alpha   90.00
_cell.angle_beta   90.00
_cell.angle_gamma   90.00
#
_symmetry.space_group_name_H-M   'P 1'
#
loop_
_entity.id
_entity.type
_entity.pdbx_description
1 polymer ?
#
loop_
_entity_poly.entity_id
_entity_poly.type
_entity_poly.pdbx_seq_one_letter_code
_entity_poly.pdbx_strand_id
1 'polypeptide(L)'
;MRKKIMLELCIALLLLLIPSHLFFRLRFIPLVHELLPALVAFLLFYIPLFFLKKTKTHVSFFDPTLKKFFSSVLLFLLVSVLVFPLFGILAHFWMKIFYHVSSFHFAAFTAEMWQLALFQVVVIALPEEFFFRGYLQERMNLLFPSKPWKIFGVHLGKSWLLTAFVFALAHSLIVVQWWHFSIFFPALLFGYLREKTGSITAAVFFHAACNVFMVWFMSCYS
;
A
#
# COMPACT_ATOMS: atom_id res chain seq x y z
N MET A 1 -5.12 16.34 23.65
CA MET A 1 -5.48 15.88 22.29
C MET A 1 -4.43 14.92 21.70
N ARG A 2 -3.17 15.33 21.52
CA ARG A 2 -2.10 14.48 20.93
C ARG A 2 -1.92 13.10 21.58
N LYS A 3 -1.85 13.02 22.91
CA LYS A 3 -1.73 11.73 23.63
C LYS A 3 -2.87 10.74 23.31
N LYS A 4 -4.11 11.24 23.13
CA LYS A 4 -5.26 10.40 22.79
C LYS A 4 -5.13 9.82 21.38
N ILE A 5 -4.71 10.64 20.40
CA ILE A 5 -4.49 10.19 19.02
C ILE A 5 -3.32 9.21 18.95
N MET A 6 -2.21 9.47 19.64
CA MET A 6 -1.10 8.51 19.73
C MET A 6 -1.56 7.15 20.27
N LEU A 7 -2.26 7.15 21.42
CA LEU A 7 -2.77 5.91 22.02
C LEU A 7 -3.72 5.17 21.08
N GLU A 8 -4.61 5.90 20.40
CA GLU A 8 -5.51 5.35 19.37
C GLU A 8 -4.73 4.67 18.25
N LEU A 9 -3.70 5.32 17.68
CA LEU A 9 -2.92 4.74 16.59
C LEU A 9 -2.13 3.52 17.06
N CYS A 10 -1.56 3.55 18.27
CA CYS A 10 -0.88 2.40 18.85
C CYS A 10 -1.86 1.22 19.02
N ILE A 11 -3.04 1.45 19.59
CA ILE A 11 -4.05 0.39 19.76
C ILE A 11 -4.51 -0.13 18.39
N ALA A 12 -4.79 0.75 17.42
CA ALA A 12 -5.20 0.35 16.07
C ALA A 12 -4.14 -0.53 15.39
N LEU A 13 -2.85 -0.18 15.51
CA LEU A 13 -1.76 -1.00 14.99
C LEU A 13 -1.64 -2.34 15.71
N LEU A 14 -1.78 -2.40 17.03
CA LEU A 14 -1.75 -3.66 17.77
C LEU A 14 -2.93 -4.57 17.39
N LEU A 15 -4.14 -4.01 17.27
CA LEU A 15 -5.33 -4.73 16.84
C LEU A 15 -5.25 -5.21 15.39
N LEU A 16 -4.44 -4.56 14.55
CA LEU A 16 -4.17 -5.01 13.19
C LEU A 16 -3.11 -6.13 13.20
N LEU A 17 -1.95 -5.86 13.82
CA LEU A 17 -0.76 -6.70 13.70
C LEU A 17 -0.87 -8.02 14.47
N ILE A 18 -1.41 -8.01 15.70
CA ILE A 18 -1.47 -9.23 16.53
C ILE A 18 -2.38 -10.27 15.87
N PRO A 19 -3.64 -9.96 15.48
CA PRO A 19 -4.50 -10.94 14.83
C PRO A 19 -4.01 -11.31 13.43
N SER A 20 -3.46 -10.37 12.65
CA SER A 20 -2.89 -10.69 11.32
C SER A 20 -1.73 -11.66 11.43
N HIS A 21 -0.83 -11.46 12.40
CA HIS A 21 0.26 -12.39 12.67
C HIS A 21 -0.27 -13.75 13.13
N LEU A 22 -1.29 -13.78 14.01
CA LEU A 22 -1.93 -15.02 14.44
C LEU A 22 -2.55 -15.79 13.26
N PHE A 23 -3.34 -15.12 12.41
CA PHE A 23 -3.92 -15.73 11.21
C PHE A 23 -2.83 -16.28 10.28
N PHE A 24 -1.74 -15.52 10.08
CA PHE A 24 -0.61 -15.97 9.29
C PHE A 24 0.05 -17.22 9.90
N ARG A 25 0.21 -17.30 11.23
CA ARG A 25 0.76 -18.48 11.92
C ARG A 25 -0.17 -19.69 11.84
N LEU A 26 -1.48 -19.47 11.82
CA LEU A 26 -2.51 -20.50 11.70
C LEU A 26 -2.80 -20.91 10.24
N ARG A 27 -2.08 -20.36 9.25
CA ARG A 27 -2.28 -20.68 7.81
C ARG A 27 -2.05 -22.14 7.43
N PHE A 28 -1.56 -22.98 8.34
CA PHE A 28 -1.50 -24.43 8.12
C PHE A 28 -2.90 -25.08 8.16
N ILE A 29 -3.90 -24.40 8.74
CA ILE A 29 -5.30 -24.81 8.69
C ILE A 29 -5.86 -24.39 7.32
N PRO A 30 -6.39 -25.31 6.48
CA PRO A 30 -6.82 -25.00 5.12
C PRO A 30 -7.82 -23.83 5.03
N LEU A 31 -8.84 -23.83 5.90
CA LEU A 31 -9.83 -22.74 5.95
C LEU A 31 -9.18 -21.38 6.26
N VAL A 32 -8.19 -21.34 7.16
CA VAL A 32 -7.48 -20.10 7.49
C VAL A 32 -6.60 -19.66 6.32
N HIS A 33 -5.95 -20.60 5.62
CA HIS A 33 -5.17 -20.29 4.43
C HIS A 33 -6.01 -19.61 3.35
N GLU A 34 -7.17 -20.20 3.02
CA GLU A 34 -8.09 -19.68 2.00
C GLU A 34 -8.67 -18.33 2.38
N LEU A 35 -9.03 -18.13 3.65
CA LEU A 35 -9.65 -16.89 4.12
C LEU A 35 -8.66 -15.81 4.55
N LEU A 36 -7.35 -16.11 4.63
CA LEU A 36 -6.35 -15.19 5.17
C LEU A 36 -6.40 -13.77 4.56
N PRO A 37 -6.46 -13.59 3.22
CA PRO A 37 -6.54 -12.26 2.63
C PRO A 37 -7.81 -11.51 3.05
N ALA A 38 -8.96 -12.21 3.08
CA ALA A 38 -10.22 -11.62 3.49
C ALA A 38 -10.25 -11.25 4.98
N LEU A 39 -9.67 -12.08 5.85
CA LEU A 39 -9.54 -11.82 7.28
C LEU A 39 -8.67 -10.58 7.54
N VAL A 40 -7.55 -10.43 6.84
CA VAL A 40 -6.69 -9.25 6.97
C VAL A 40 -7.37 -8.01 6.40
N ALA A 41 -8.00 -8.11 5.22
CA ALA A 41 -8.78 -7.02 4.63
C ALA A 41 -9.90 -6.53 5.57
N PHE A 42 -10.58 -7.47 6.25
CA PHE A 42 -11.57 -7.15 7.27
C PHE A 42 -10.97 -6.29 8.39
N LEU A 43 -9.82 -6.68 8.96
CA LEU A 43 -9.17 -5.88 10.00
C LEU A 43 -8.80 -4.47 9.48
N LEU A 44 -8.24 -4.39 8.28
CA LEU A 44 -7.80 -3.15 7.64
C LEU A 44 -8.96 -2.17 7.39
N PHE A 45 -10.18 -2.65 7.15
CA PHE A 45 -11.36 -1.78 7.04
C PHE A 45 -12.01 -1.46 8.40
N TYR A 46 -12.27 -2.48 9.20
CA TYR A 46 -13.15 -2.33 10.35
C TYR A 46 -12.47 -1.65 11.55
N ILE A 47 -11.16 -1.82 11.72
CA ILE A 47 -10.39 -1.11 12.77
C ILE A 47 -10.47 0.42 12.57
N PRO A 48 -10.10 0.99 11.40
CA PRO A 48 -10.16 2.44 11.21
C PRO A 48 -11.60 2.95 11.27
N LEU A 49 -12.58 2.23 10.69
CA LEU A 49 -13.99 2.62 10.78
C LEU A 49 -14.49 2.70 12.23
N PHE A 50 -14.11 1.74 13.07
CA PHE A 50 -14.44 1.75 14.50
C PHE A 50 -13.90 3.02 15.19
N PHE A 51 -12.62 3.35 14.98
CA PHE A 51 -12.00 4.52 15.62
C PHE A 51 -12.52 5.84 15.06
N LEU A 52 -12.75 5.94 13.76
CA LEU A 52 -13.33 7.14 13.14
C LEU A 52 -14.75 7.40 13.66
N LYS A 53 -15.58 6.35 13.77
CA LYS A 53 -16.92 6.44 14.37
C LYS A 53 -16.84 6.85 15.84
N LYS A 54 -15.97 6.21 16.63
CA LYS A 54 -15.79 6.51 18.06
C LYS A 54 -15.33 7.94 18.31
N THR A 55 -14.47 8.47 17.44
CA THR A 55 -13.93 9.84 17.57
C THR A 55 -14.76 10.90 16.87
N LYS A 56 -15.82 10.50 16.14
CA LYS A 56 -16.62 11.38 15.27
C LYS A 56 -15.75 12.16 14.27
N THR A 57 -14.65 11.55 13.82
CA THR A 57 -13.74 12.15 12.85
C THR A 57 -14.22 11.80 11.45
N HIS A 58 -14.40 12.80 10.60
CA HIS A 58 -14.68 12.59 9.18
C HIS A 58 -13.38 12.61 8.38
N VAL A 59 -13.17 11.59 7.54
CA VAL A 59 -12.03 11.49 6.63
C VAL A 59 -12.55 11.22 5.23
N SER A 60 -12.07 11.98 4.25
CA SER A 60 -12.34 11.68 2.85
C SER A 60 -11.40 10.58 2.39
N PHE A 61 -11.95 9.45 2.00
CA PHE A 61 -11.20 8.34 1.42
C PHE A 61 -11.19 8.43 -0.10
N PHE A 62 -12.34 8.70 -0.70
CA PHE A 62 -12.56 8.60 -2.14
C PHE A 62 -12.72 9.97 -2.79
N ASP A 63 -12.46 10.01 -4.09
CA ASP A 63 -12.64 11.23 -4.88
C ASP A 63 -14.10 11.70 -4.84
N PRO A 64 -14.37 12.99 -4.59
CA PRO A 64 -15.73 13.49 -4.42
C PRO A 64 -16.52 13.60 -5.73
N THR A 65 -15.86 13.50 -6.89
CA THR A 65 -16.47 13.64 -8.20
C THR A 65 -15.81 12.70 -9.20
N LEU A 66 -16.54 12.32 -10.25
CA LEU A 66 -15.98 11.53 -11.36
C LEU A 66 -14.78 12.22 -12.01
N LYS A 67 -14.81 13.55 -12.17
CA LYS A 67 -13.67 14.31 -12.71
C LYS A 67 -12.41 14.12 -11.87
N LYS A 68 -12.54 14.15 -10.54
CA LYS A 68 -11.42 13.92 -9.62
C LYS A 68 -10.97 12.45 -9.65
N PHE A 69 -11.90 11.51 -9.70
CA PHE A 69 -11.60 10.09 -9.89
C PHE A 69 -10.75 9.85 -11.14
N PHE A 70 -11.18 10.34 -12.31
CA PHE A 70 -10.40 10.21 -13.54
C PHE A 70 -9.06 10.95 -13.50
N SER A 71 -8.98 12.08 -12.78
CA SER A 71 -7.70 12.75 -12.54
C SER A 71 -6.74 11.89 -11.71
N SER A 72 -7.26 11.19 -10.70
CA SER A 72 -6.51 10.25 -9.86
C SER A 72 -6.05 9.03 -10.66
N VAL A 73 -6.92 8.48 -11.53
CA VAL A 73 -6.56 7.40 -12.47
C VAL A 73 -5.49 7.85 -13.45
N LEU A 74 -5.63 9.03 -14.07
CA LEU A 74 -4.62 9.58 -14.97
C LEU A 74 -3.28 9.78 -14.26
N LEU A 75 -3.29 10.32 -13.04
CA LEU A 75 -2.08 10.49 -12.24
C LEU A 75 -1.40 9.14 -11.96
N PHE A 76 -2.17 8.11 -11.59
CA PHE A 76 -1.66 6.74 -11.42
C PHE A 76 -1.00 6.23 -12.71
N LEU A 77 -1.64 6.39 -13.87
CA LEU A 77 -1.09 5.93 -15.15
C LEU A 77 0.21 6.66 -15.49
N LEU A 78 0.25 7.99 -15.34
CA LEU A 78 1.46 8.79 -15.58
C LEU A 78 2.61 8.37 -14.68
N VAL A 79 2.33 8.14 -13.39
CA VAL A 79 3.35 7.69 -12.44
C VAL A 79 3.82 6.27 -12.77
N SER A 80 2.93 5.37 -13.19
CA SER A 80 3.29 4.02 -13.64
C SER A 80 4.22 4.04 -14.86
N VAL A 81 3.91 4.87 -15.87
CA VAL A 81 4.75 5.03 -17.08
C VAL A 81 6.13 5.57 -16.74
N LEU A 82 6.26 6.40 -15.70
CA LEU A 82 7.55 6.92 -15.26
C LEU A 82 8.33 5.89 -14.43
N VAL A 83 7.66 5.21 -13.50
CA VAL A 83 8.32 4.37 -12.48
C VAL A 83 8.61 2.97 -13.00
N PHE A 84 7.68 2.31 -13.69
CA PHE A 84 7.81 0.91 -14.05
C PHE A 84 8.92 0.62 -15.08
N PRO A 85 9.14 1.43 -16.14
CA PRO A 85 10.26 1.19 -17.03
C PRO A 85 11.61 1.32 -16.31
N LEU A 86 11.78 2.38 -15.51
CA LEU A 86 13.00 2.58 -14.74
C LEU A 86 13.24 1.42 -13.77
N PHE A 87 12.21 1.07 -12.99
CA PHE A 87 12.29 -0.05 -12.05
C PHE A 87 12.56 -1.38 -12.77
N GLY A 88 11.88 -1.67 -13.88
CA GLY A 88 12.06 -2.89 -14.66
C GLY A 88 13.48 -3.03 -15.22
N ILE A 89 14.10 -1.93 -15.69
CA ILE A 89 15.50 -1.92 -16.13
C ILE A 89 16.43 -2.23 -14.96
N LEU A 90 16.25 -1.56 -13.82
CA LEU A 90 17.08 -1.79 -12.63
C LEU A 90 16.91 -3.23 -12.10
N ALA A 91 15.68 -3.73 -12.09
CA ALA A 91 15.37 -5.10 -11.71
C ALA A 91 15.99 -6.11 -12.69
N HIS A 92 16.02 -5.82 -14.00
CA HIS A 92 16.68 -6.68 -14.98
C HIS A 92 18.19 -6.79 -14.72
N PHE A 93 18.85 -5.65 -14.48
CA PHE A 93 20.26 -5.66 -14.09
C PHE A 93 20.48 -6.40 -12.77
N TRP A 94 19.58 -6.24 -11.80
CA TRP A 94 19.63 -6.99 -10.54
C TRP A 94 19.56 -8.51 -10.78
N MET A 95 18.61 -8.98 -11.59
CA MET A 95 18.47 -10.39 -11.96
C MET A 95 19.74 -10.92 -12.63
N LYS A 96 20.34 -10.15 -13.54
CA LYS A 96 21.56 -10.53 -14.23
C LYS A 96 22.79 -10.59 -13.31
N ILE A 97 22.95 -9.61 -12.42
CA ILE A 97 24.14 -9.48 -11.56
C ILE A 97 24.11 -10.48 -10.40
N PHE A 98 22.97 -10.59 -9.72
CA PHE A 98 22.87 -11.34 -8.47
C PHE A 98 22.30 -12.75 -8.62
N TYR A 99 21.43 -12.97 -9.62
CA TYR A 99 20.82 -14.28 -9.86
C TYR A 99 21.39 -14.98 -11.11
N HIS A 100 22.26 -14.31 -11.87
CA HIS A 100 22.86 -14.82 -13.10
C HIS A 100 21.84 -15.29 -14.16
N VAL A 101 20.60 -14.79 -14.09
CA VAL A 101 19.56 -15.07 -15.08
C VAL A 101 19.57 -13.97 -16.13
N SER A 102 19.73 -14.35 -17.40
CA SER A 102 19.82 -13.41 -18.53
C SER A 102 18.76 -13.65 -19.61
N SER A 103 18.11 -14.81 -19.61
CA SER A 103 16.99 -15.12 -20.50
C SER A 103 15.76 -14.30 -20.08
N PHE A 104 15.52 -13.21 -20.81
CA PHE A 104 14.32 -12.40 -20.68
C PHE A 104 13.42 -12.64 -21.89
N HIS A 105 12.18 -13.01 -21.65
CA HIS A 105 11.14 -13.08 -22.67
C HIS A 105 9.94 -12.27 -22.21
N PHE A 106 9.28 -11.60 -23.14
CA PHE A 106 8.12 -10.79 -22.78
C PHE A 106 6.92 -11.72 -22.52
N ALA A 107 6.55 -11.90 -21.26
CA ALA A 107 5.41 -12.73 -20.89
C ALA A 107 4.09 -12.09 -21.36
N ALA A 108 3.21 -12.90 -21.96
CA ALA A 108 1.88 -12.46 -22.35
C ALA A 108 1.03 -12.15 -21.10
N PHE A 109 0.16 -11.14 -21.21
CA PHE A 109 -0.76 -10.79 -20.13
C PHE A 109 -2.02 -11.64 -20.23
N THR A 110 -2.07 -12.73 -19.46
CA THR A 110 -3.13 -13.74 -19.54
C THR A 110 -4.41 -13.34 -18.79
N ALA A 111 -5.47 -14.13 -18.92
CA ALA A 111 -6.73 -13.91 -18.19
C ALA A 111 -6.53 -14.01 -16.67
N GLU A 112 -5.67 -14.90 -16.21
CA GLU A 112 -5.30 -15.08 -14.80
C GLU A 112 -4.62 -13.82 -14.24
N MET A 113 -3.84 -13.11 -15.06
CA MET A 113 -3.21 -11.85 -14.67
C MET A 113 -4.24 -10.73 -14.48
N TRP A 114 -5.30 -10.69 -15.28
CA TRP A 114 -6.42 -9.76 -15.07
C TRP A 114 -7.21 -10.07 -13.81
N GLN A 115 -7.45 -11.36 -13.53
CA GLN A 115 -8.09 -11.79 -12.28
C GLN A 115 -7.24 -11.41 -11.06
N LEU A 116 -5.92 -11.62 -11.16
CA LEU A 116 -4.97 -11.18 -10.14
C LEU A 116 -5.04 -9.67 -9.95
N ALA A 117 -5.08 -8.87 -11.03
CA ALA A 117 -5.16 -7.42 -10.92
C ALA A 117 -6.43 -6.98 -10.17
N LEU A 118 -7.58 -7.57 -10.47
CA LEU A 118 -8.83 -7.28 -9.74
C LEU A 118 -8.73 -7.66 -8.26
N PHE A 119 -8.18 -8.85 -7.97
CA PHE A 119 -7.94 -9.32 -6.62
C PHE A 119 -7.00 -8.36 -5.86
N GLN A 120 -5.90 -7.94 -6.49
CA GLN A 120 -4.94 -7.00 -5.91
C GLN A 120 -5.58 -5.65 -5.63
N VAL A 121 -6.44 -5.13 -6.50
CA VAL A 121 -7.15 -3.87 -6.24
C VAL A 121 -8.11 -4.02 -5.05
N VAL A 122 -8.97 -5.02 -5.05
CA VAL A 122 -10.12 -5.09 -4.13
C VAL A 122 -9.75 -5.69 -2.78
N VAL A 123 -8.94 -6.74 -2.76
CA VAL A 123 -8.68 -7.55 -1.55
C VAL A 123 -7.37 -7.14 -0.86
N ILE A 124 -6.43 -6.53 -1.59
CA ILE A 124 -5.11 -6.20 -1.05
C ILE A 124 -4.93 -4.68 -0.94
N ALA A 125 -4.80 -3.99 -2.08
CA ALA A 125 -4.43 -2.58 -2.14
C ALA A 125 -5.51 -1.68 -1.54
N LEU A 126 -6.79 -1.88 -1.84
CA LEU A 126 -7.85 -1.05 -1.30
C LEU A 126 -7.90 -1.08 0.25
N PRO A 127 -7.99 -2.24 0.92
CA PRO A 127 -7.95 -2.30 2.38
C PRO A 127 -6.66 -1.71 2.97
N GLU A 128 -5.50 -2.01 2.39
CA GLU A 128 -4.23 -1.51 2.89
C GLU A 128 -4.15 0.02 2.78
N GLU A 129 -4.43 0.58 1.60
CA GLU A 129 -4.42 2.04 1.42
C GLU A 129 -5.52 2.72 2.25
N PHE A 130 -6.65 2.06 2.48
CA PHE A 130 -7.69 2.55 3.37
C PHE A 130 -7.15 2.72 4.80
N PHE A 131 -6.47 1.70 5.34
CA PHE A 131 -5.88 1.76 6.67
C PHE A 131 -4.72 2.75 6.74
N PHE A 132 -3.74 2.62 5.84
CA PHE A 132 -2.48 3.34 5.97
C PHE A 132 -2.58 4.78 5.47
N ARG A 133 -3.16 5.02 4.29
CA ARG A 133 -3.19 6.36 3.66
C ARG A 133 -4.46 7.10 4.03
N GLY A 134 -5.58 6.39 4.07
CA GLY A 134 -6.85 6.95 4.49
C GLY A 134 -6.88 7.26 5.98
N TYR A 135 -6.55 6.29 6.84
CA TYR A 135 -6.65 6.49 8.29
C TYR A 135 -5.32 6.91 8.94
N LEU A 136 -4.29 6.07 8.93
CA LEU A 136 -3.06 6.28 9.72
C LEU A 136 -2.35 7.59 9.35
N GLN A 137 -2.14 7.85 8.05
CA GLN A 137 -1.47 9.06 7.57
C GLN A 137 -2.24 10.33 7.95
N GLU A 138 -3.57 10.33 7.80
CA GLU A 138 -4.41 11.48 8.18
C GLU A 138 -4.40 11.73 9.69
N ARG A 139 -4.48 10.68 10.50
CA ARG A 139 -4.39 10.82 11.96
C ARG A 139 -3.00 11.30 12.39
N MET A 140 -1.94 10.84 11.71
CA MET A 140 -0.59 11.36 11.91
C MET A 140 -0.45 12.82 11.47
N ASN A 141 -1.15 13.26 10.42
CA ASN A 141 -1.19 14.68 10.02
C ASN A 141 -1.76 15.57 11.14
N LEU A 142 -2.69 15.07 11.96
CA LEU A 142 -3.17 15.79 13.15
C LEU A 142 -2.12 15.84 14.28
N LEU A 143 -1.26 14.83 14.40
CA LEU A 143 -0.16 14.80 15.38
C LEU A 143 1.01 15.68 14.95
N PHE A 144 1.32 15.69 13.66
CA PHE A 144 2.42 16.41 13.03
C PHE A 144 1.91 17.32 11.89
N PRO A 145 1.25 18.46 12.21
CA PRO A 145 0.62 19.30 11.18
C PRO A 145 1.60 20.00 10.23
N SER A 146 2.86 20.13 10.63
CA SER A 146 3.87 20.79 9.81
C SER A 146 4.23 19.94 8.59
N LYS A 147 4.11 20.54 7.40
CA LYS A 147 4.48 19.97 6.11
C LYS A 147 5.59 20.81 5.45
N PRO A 148 6.82 20.74 5.98
CA PRO A 148 7.90 21.66 5.57
C PRO A 148 8.45 21.35 4.18
N TRP A 149 8.24 20.14 3.66
CA TRP A 149 8.79 19.72 2.38
C TRP A 149 7.80 20.02 1.26
N LYS A 150 8.26 20.65 0.18
CA LYS A 150 7.47 20.88 -1.04
C LYS A 150 8.13 20.19 -2.21
N ILE A 151 7.53 19.10 -2.69
CA ILE A 151 8.06 18.28 -3.79
C ILE A 151 7.04 18.26 -4.92
N PHE A 152 7.43 18.72 -6.12
CA PHE A 152 6.55 18.83 -7.30
C PHE A 152 5.16 19.43 -7.01
N GLY A 153 5.15 20.49 -6.18
CA GLY A 153 3.94 21.22 -5.79
C GLY A 153 3.13 20.61 -4.64
N VAL A 154 3.53 19.46 -4.09
CA VAL A 154 2.86 18.78 -2.98
C VAL A 154 3.57 19.09 -1.67
N HIS A 155 2.81 19.46 -0.64
CA HIS A 155 3.34 19.68 0.71
C HIS A 155 3.35 18.36 1.47
N LEU A 156 4.52 17.95 1.97
CA LEU A 156 4.74 16.69 2.68
C LEU A 156 5.25 16.98 4.09
N GLY A 157 4.78 16.18 5.04
CA GLY A 157 5.15 16.28 6.46
C GLY A 157 5.64 14.96 7.01
N LYS A 158 5.96 14.94 8.31
CA LYS A 158 6.50 13.76 8.98
C LYS A 158 5.59 12.52 8.85
N SER A 159 4.27 12.72 8.82
CA SER A 159 3.27 11.67 8.64
C SER A 159 3.52 10.82 7.40
N TRP A 160 3.89 11.46 6.28
CA TRP A 160 4.18 10.77 5.02
C TRP A 160 5.33 9.75 5.19
N LEU A 161 6.43 10.18 5.79
CA LEU A 161 7.59 9.33 6.06
C LEU A 161 7.27 8.25 7.10
N LEU A 162 6.61 8.63 8.20
CA LEU A 162 6.32 7.72 9.30
C LEU A 162 5.31 6.65 8.90
N THR A 163 4.27 6.99 8.14
CA THR A 163 3.32 6.01 7.63
C THR A 163 4.00 5.03 6.67
N ALA A 164 4.86 5.51 5.75
CA ALA A 164 5.61 4.62 4.87
C ALA A 164 6.53 3.66 5.65
N PHE A 165 7.19 4.16 6.71
CA PHE A 165 8.01 3.33 7.59
C PHE A 165 7.17 2.28 8.34
N VAL A 166 6.05 2.68 8.94
CA VAL A 166 5.15 1.76 9.64
C VAL A 166 4.56 0.71 8.69
N PHE A 167 4.25 1.09 7.45
CA PHE A 167 3.77 0.17 6.41
C PHE A 167 4.81 -0.92 6.10
N ALA A 168 6.07 -0.55 5.85
CA ALA A 168 7.14 -1.51 5.58
C ALA A 168 7.46 -2.39 6.82
N LEU A 169 7.44 -1.80 8.01
CA LEU A 169 7.64 -2.53 9.26
C LEU A 169 6.52 -3.54 9.53
N ALA A 170 5.26 -3.17 9.29
CA ALA A 170 4.11 -4.05 9.46
C ALA A 170 4.25 -5.35 8.65
N HIS A 171 4.72 -5.25 7.40
CA HIS A 171 5.01 -6.41 6.55
C HIS A 171 6.10 -7.31 7.16
N SER A 172 7.16 -6.69 7.70
CA SER A 172 8.27 -7.38 8.36
C SER A 172 7.88 -8.11 9.64
N LEU A 173 6.88 -7.59 10.37
CA LEU A 173 6.39 -8.19 11.62
C LEU A 173 5.45 -9.38 11.36
N ILE A 174 4.77 -9.42 10.22
CA ILE A 174 3.95 -10.58 9.83
C ILE A 174 4.85 -11.68 9.27
N VAL A 175 5.74 -11.33 8.35
CA VAL A 175 6.74 -12.24 7.75
C VAL A 175 8.09 -11.54 7.74
N VAL A 176 9.11 -12.14 8.35
CA VAL A 176 10.45 -11.57 8.29
C VAL A 176 11.10 -11.94 6.96
N GLN A 177 11.37 -10.95 6.11
CA GLN A 177 12.14 -11.11 4.87
C GLN A 177 13.17 -9.99 4.77
N TRP A 178 14.40 -10.31 4.35
CA TRP A 178 15.50 -9.35 4.36
C TRP A 178 15.27 -8.16 3.43
N TRP A 179 14.46 -8.33 2.37
CA TRP A 179 14.17 -7.29 1.39
C TRP A 179 12.98 -6.40 1.76
N HIS A 180 12.27 -6.65 2.87
CA HIS A 180 11.08 -5.87 3.23
C HIS A 180 11.35 -4.39 3.48
N PHE A 181 12.60 -3.98 3.77
CA PHE A 181 12.95 -2.56 3.81
C PHE A 181 12.67 -1.85 2.47
N SER A 182 12.73 -2.57 1.34
CA SER A 182 12.46 -2.02 0.01
C SER A 182 11.00 -1.58 -0.17
N ILE A 183 10.06 -2.17 0.60
CA ILE A 183 8.63 -1.80 0.59
C ILE A 183 8.44 -0.34 1.02
N PHE A 184 9.38 0.22 1.78
CA PHE A 184 9.38 1.63 2.18
C PHE A 184 9.30 2.59 0.98
N PHE A 185 10.03 2.31 -0.11
CA PHE A 185 10.13 3.21 -1.26
C PHE A 185 8.82 3.36 -2.04
N PRO A 186 8.14 2.28 -2.49
CA PRO A 186 6.82 2.42 -3.10
C PRO A 186 5.80 2.97 -2.08
N ALA A 187 5.94 2.64 -0.79
CA ALA A 187 5.07 3.17 0.26
C ALA A 187 5.15 4.70 0.41
N LEU A 188 6.32 5.31 0.18
CA LEU A 188 6.47 6.76 0.06
C LEU A 188 5.64 7.29 -1.12
N LEU A 189 5.70 6.65 -2.29
CA LEU A 189 4.95 7.11 -3.45
C LEU A 189 3.43 7.00 -3.23
N PHE A 190 2.95 5.96 -2.54
CA PHE A 190 1.54 5.81 -2.16
C PHE A 190 1.09 6.98 -1.28
N GLY A 191 1.88 7.31 -0.25
CA GLY A 191 1.60 8.44 0.64
C GLY A 191 1.69 9.80 -0.07
N TYR A 192 2.59 9.95 -1.05
CA TYR A 192 2.70 11.14 -1.88
C TYR A 192 1.46 11.33 -2.77
N LEU A 193 0.98 10.25 -3.41
CA LEU A 193 -0.23 10.27 -4.22
C LEU A 193 -1.44 10.68 -3.37
N ARG A 194 -1.56 10.16 -2.15
CA ARG A 194 -2.58 10.57 -1.18
C ARG A 194 -2.53 12.07 -0.90
N GLU A 195 -1.36 12.63 -0.59
CA GLU A 195 -1.21 14.07 -0.33
C GLU A 195 -1.50 14.92 -1.58
N LYS A 196 -1.24 14.39 -2.79
CA LYS A 196 -1.49 15.12 -4.04
C LYS A 196 -2.97 15.15 -4.42
N THR A 197 -3.69 14.05 -4.24
CA THR A 197 -5.09 13.93 -4.68
C THR A 197 -6.10 14.26 -3.58
N GLY A 198 -5.71 14.08 -2.32
CA GLY A 198 -6.63 14.09 -1.17
C GLY A 198 -7.50 12.83 -1.08
N SER A 199 -7.27 11.82 -1.92
CA SER A 199 -8.00 10.56 -1.99
C SER A 199 -7.02 9.37 -1.99
N ILE A 200 -7.50 8.15 -1.71
CA ILE A 200 -6.67 6.95 -1.80
C ILE A 200 -6.67 6.32 -3.20
N THR A 201 -7.53 6.76 -4.12
CA THR A 201 -7.76 6.09 -5.41
C THR A 201 -6.47 5.91 -6.24
N ALA A 202 -5.68 6.97 -6.41
CA ALA A 202 -4.42 6.89 -7.14
C ALA A 202 -3.43 5.95 -6.44
N ALA A 203 -3.39 5.97 -5.11
CA ALA A 203 -2.53 5.09 -4.31
C ALA A 203 -2.97 3.62 -4.43
N VAL A 204 -4.27 3.33 -4.40
CA VAL A 204 -4.84 1.98 -4.55
C VAL A 204 -4.47 1.38 -5.89
N PHE A 205 -4.73 2.10 -6.99
CA PHE A 205 -4.41 1.60 -8.33
C PHE A 205 -2.90 1.44 -8.54
N PHE A 206 -2.10 2.40 -8.09
CA PHE A 206 -0.65 2.32 -8.23
C PHE A 206 -0.06 1.18 -7.38
N HIS A 207 -0.55 0.97 -6.16
CA HIS A 207 -0.14 -0.14 -5.31
C HIS A 207 -0.48 -1.49 -5.96
N ALA A 208 -1.73 -1.70 -6.38
CA ALA A 208 -2.11 -2.93 -7.08
C ALA A 208 -1.27 -3.15 -8.34
N ALA A 209 -1.00 -2.09 -9.10
CA ALA A 209 -0.16 -2.16 -10.29
C ALA A 209 1.29 -2.52 -9.96
N CYS A 210 1.87 -2.05 -8.86
CA CYS A 210 3.20 -2.49 -8.40
C CYS A 210 3.21 -4.01 -8.14
N ASN A 211 2.20 -4.55 -7.46
CA ASN A 211 2.12 -5.97 -7.14
C ASN A 211 1.97 -6.82 -8.41
N VAL A 212 1.07 -6.42 -9.30
CA VAL A 212 0.86 -7.10 -10.60
C VAL A 212 2.10 -7.00 -11.48
N PHE A 213 2.75 -5.83 -11.53
CA PHE A 213 3.97 -5.63 -12.29
C PHE A 213 5.09 -6.57 -11.82
N MET A 214 5.27 -6.74 -10.50
CA MET A 214 6.26 -7.66 -9.97
C MET A 214 5.97 -9.11 -10.38
N VAL A 215 4.72 -9.55 -10.32
CA VAL A 215 4.35 -10.92 -10.74
C VAL A 215 4.62 -11.11 -12.23
N TRP A 216 4.15 -10.18 -13.07
CA TRP A 216 4.40 -10.21 -14.51
C TRP A 216 5.89 -10.16 -14.86
N PHE A 217 6.67 -9.30 -14.18
CA PHE A 217 8.10 -9.17 -14.40
C PHE A 217 8.83 -10.48 -14.08
N MET A 218 8.46 -11.16 -13.01
CA MET A 218 9.03 -12.47 -12.68
C MET A 218 8.66 -13.54 -13.71
N SER A 219 7.44 -13.51 -14.26
CA SER A 219 7.04 -14.39 -15.36
C SER A 219 7.84 -14.18 -16.65
N CYS A 220 8.53 -13.04 -16.82
CA CYS A 220 9.41 -12.82 -17.96
C CYS A 220 10.75 -13.58 -17.87
N TYR A 221 11.02 -14.25 -16.74
CA TYR A 221 12.24 -15.04 -16.50
C TYR A 221 11.95 -16.52 -16.22
N SER A 222 10.69 -16.96 -16.30
CA SER A 222 10.30 -18.36 -16.13
C SER A 222 10.58 -19.26 -17.34
#